data_AF-A0A0F9PEQ5-F1
#
_entry.id   AF-A0A0F9PEQ5-F1
#
_cell.length_a   1.000
_cell.length_b   1.000
_cell.length_c   1.000
_cell.angle_alpha   90.00
_cell.angle_beta   90.00
_cell.angle_gamma   90.00
#
_symmetry.space_group_name_H-M   'P 1'
#
loop_
_entity.id
_entity.type
_entity.pdbx_description
1 polymer ?
#
loop_
_entity_poly.entity_id
_entity_poly.type
_entity_poly.pdbx_seq_one_letter_code
_entity_poly.pdbx_strand_id
1 'polypeptide(L)'
;MSNPNDLPLDWFKNVQFEKLSLPKNVAKPHWLTMNFDELLHRLKEEVQELEDALSQGESMENVISECADVSIFATMLAHKARTS
;
A
#
# COMPACT_ATOMS: atom_id res chain seq x y z
N MET A 1 -1.68 5.47 -26.69
CA MET A 1 -1.28 5.87 -25.32
C MET A 1 -2.56 5.97 -24.52
N SER A 2 -2.68 5.25 -23.41
CA SER A 2 -3.83 5.35 -22.49
C SER A 2 -3.82 6.74 -21.84
N ASN A 3 -4.97 7.41 -21.70
CA ASN A 3 -5.05 8.69 -21.01
C ASN A 3 -4.86 8.42 -19.50
N PRO A 4 -3.96 9.11 -18.79
CA PRO A 4 -3.79 8.94 -17.35
C PRO A 4 -5.08 9.13 -16.54
N ASN A 5 -6.03 9.91 -17.06
CA ASN A 5 -7.35 10.10 -16.45
C ASN A 5 -8.29 8.90 -16.61
N ASP A 6 -7.95 7.93 -17.47
CA ASP A 6 -8.71 6.68 -17.62
C ASP A 6 -8.36 5.65 -16.54
N LEU A 7 -7.34 5.93 -15.70
CA LEU A 7 -7.05 5.10 -14.54
C LEU A 7 -8.22 5.23 -13.55
N PRO A 8 -8.80 4.12 -13.05
CA PRO A 8 -9.90 4.15 -12.09
C PRO A 8 -9.40 4.50 -10.67
N LEU A 9 -8.71 5.63 -10.52
CA LEU A 9 -8.03 6.03 -9.30
C LEU A 9 -8.98 6.16 -8.11
N ASP A 10 -10.24 6.55 -8.32
CA ASP A 10 -11.20 6.73 -7.23
C ASP A 10 -11.64 5.41 -6.61
N TRP A 11 -11.81 4.36 -7.43
CA TRP A 11 -12.05 3.01 -6.91
C TRP A 11 -10.86 2.54 -6.06
N PHE A 12 -9.63 2.73 -6.55
CA PHE A 12 -8.46 2.23 -5.84
C PHE A 12 -8.18 3.01 -4.55
N LYS A 13 -8.47 4.32 -4.54
CA LYS A 13 -8.46 5.12 -3.30
C LYS A 13 -9.44 4.58 -2.27
N ASN A 14 -10.63 4.14 -2.68
CA ASN A 14 -11.59 3.53 -1.76
C ASN A 14 -11.05 2.22 -1.18
N VAL A 15 -10.41 1.37 -1.99
CA VAL A 15 -9.73 0.15 -1.50
C VAL A 15 -8.67 0.49 -0.45
N GLN A 16 -7.82 1.49 -0.70
CA GLN A 16 -6.83 1.96 0.27
C GLN A 16 -7.48 2.46 1.56
N PHE A 17 -8.56 3.23 1.45
CA PHE A 17 -9.30 3.75 2.60
C PHE A 17 -9.92 2.62 3.44
N GLU A 18 -10.54 1.63 2.80
CA GLU A 18 -11.10 0.45 3.46
C GLU A 18 -10.00 -0.33 4.20
N LYS A 19 -8.85 -0.56 3.56
CA LYS A 19 -7.67 -1.19 4.18
C LYS A 19 -7.17 -0.43 5.40
N LEU A 20 -7.01 0.88 5.31
CA LEU A 20 -6.59 1.72 6.44
C LEU A 20 -7.64 1.75 7.57
N SER A 21 -8.91 1.57 7.22
CA SER A 21 -10.04 1.50 8.15
C SER A 21 -10.20 0.14 8.84
N LEU A 22 -9.42 -0.88 8.45
CA LEU A 22 -9.42 -2.17 9.15
C LEU A 22 -8.92 -1.99 10.59
N PRO A 23 -9.55 -2.60 11.61
CA PRO A 23 -9.16 -2.42 13.01
C PRO A 23 -7.67 -2.69 13.31
N LYS A 24 -7.05 -3.64 12.59
CA LYS A 24 -5.61 -3.95 12.69
C LYS A 24 -4.69 -2.80 12.24
N ASN A 25 -5.21 -1.89 11.41
CA ASN A 25 -4.50 -0.76 10.81
C ASN A 25 -4.91 0.58 11.43
N VAL A 26 -6.18 0.72 11.86
CA VAL A 26 -6.73 1.90 12.55
C VAL A 26 -6.00 2.24 13.86
N ALA A 27 -5.28 1.29 14.45
CA ALA A 27 -4.53 1.48 15.70
C ALA A 27 -3.03 1.81 15.53
N LYS A 28 -2.52 2.06 14.32
CA LYS A 28 -1.07 2.23 14.11
C LYS A 28 -0.65 3.61 13.59
N PRO A 29 -0.65 4.67 14.41
CA PRO A 29 0.20 5.84 14.14
C PRO A 29 1.70 5.51 14.25
N HIS A 30 2.08 4.25 14.56
CA HIS A 30 3.46 3.81 14.66
C HIS A 30 4.32 4.15 13.43
N TRP A 31 3.73 4.20 12.23
CA TRP A 31 4.47 4.59 11.03
C TRP A 31 5.00 6.03 11.10
N LEU A 32 4.33 6.95 11.83
CA LEU A 32 4.82 8.32 12.05
C LEU A 32 6.16 8.33 12.80
N THR A 33 6.37 7.34 13.68
CA THR A 33 7.60 7.17 14.44
C THR A 33 8.64 6.32 13.72
N MET A 34 8.28 5.63 12.63
CA MET A 34 9.22 4.82 11.86
C MET A 34 10.25 5.72 11.15
N ASN A 35 11.47 5.21 11.06
CA ASN A 35 12.54 5.80 10.26
C ASN A 35 12.47 5.30 8.80
N PHE A 36 13.36 5.80 7.94
CA PHE A 36 13.37 5.42 6.52
C PHE A 36 13.64 3.93 6.30
N ASP A 37 14.54 3.33 7.06
CA ASP A 37 14.91 1.92 6.91
C ASP A 37 13.75 1.00 7.29
N GLU A 38 13.02 1.35 8.35
CA GLU A 38 11.82 0.63 8.79
C GLU A 38 10.69 0.73 7.76
N LEU A 39 10.42 1.93 7.22
CA LEU A 39 9.41 2.13 6.17
C LEU A 39 9.79 1.42 4.87
N LEU A 40 11.08 1.47 4.48
CA LEU A 40 11.58 0.78 3.30
C LEU A 40 11.52 -0.74 3.47
N HIS A 41 11.82 -1.25 4.67
CA HIS A 41 11.69 -2.67 4.98
C HIS A 41 10.24 -3.13 4.83
N ARG A 42 9.29 -2.43 5.44
CA ARG A 42 7.85 -2.74 5.29
C ARG A 42 7.40 -2.71 3.82
N LEU A 43 7.78 -1.68 3.07
CA LEU A 43 7.45 -1.59 1.64
C LEU A 43 7.93 -2.82 0.86
N LYS A 44 9.12 -3.34 1.18
CA LYS A 44 9.64 -4.57 0.55
C LYS A 44 8.84 -5.80 0.93
N GLU A 45 8.38 -5.89 2.17
CA GLU A 45 7.49 -6.98 2.61
C GLU A 45 6.18 -6.95 1.83
N GLU A 46 5.52 -5.80 1.68
CA GLU A 46 4.27 -5.72 0.90
C GLU A 46 4.49 -6.04 -0.59
N VAL A 47 5.65 -5.68 -1.16
CA VAL A 47 6.00 -6.07 -2.53
C VAL A 47 6.16 -7.59 -2.63
N GLN A 48 6.78 -8.23 -1.64
CA GLN A 48 6.91 -9.69 -1.61
C GLN A 48 5.53 -10.35 -1.48
N GLU A 49 4.64 -9.84 -0.63
CA GLU A 49 3.26 -10.34 -0.49
C GLU A 49 2.48 -10.25 -1.81
N LEU A 50 2.65 -9.15 -2.56
CA LEU A 50 2.08 -9.02 -3.91
C LEU A 50 2.66 -10.03 -4.91
N GLU A 51 3.98 -10.22 -4.92
CA GLU A 51 4.64 -11.22 -5.79
C GLU A 51 4.17 -12.64 -5.47
N ASP A 52 4.00 -12.95 -4.19
CA ASP A 52 3.49 -14.23 -3.71
C ASP A 52 2.04 -14.43 -4.16
N ALA A 53 1.16 -13.45 -3.97
CA ALA A 53 -0.24 -13.53 -4.40
C ALA A 53 -0.38 -13.76 -5.91
N LEU A 54 0.45 -13.09 -6.72
CA LEU A 54 0.49 -13.27 -8.17
C LEU A 54 1.00 -14.66 -8.57
N SER A 55 2.08 -15.12 -7.94
CA SER A 55 2.72 -16.39 -8.30
C SER A 55 1.94 -17.62 -7.84
N GLN A 56 1.24 -17.51 -6.72
CA GLN A 56 0.41 -18.58 -6.16
C GLN A 56 -1.00 -18.63 -6.78
N GLY A 57 -1.35 -17.67 -7.65
CA GLY A 57 -2.63 -17.63 -8.33
C GLY A 57 -3.79 -17.35 -7.39
N GLU A 58 -3.58 -16.46 -6.42
CA GLU A 58 -4.61 -16.06 -5.46
C GLU A 58 -5.76 -15.30 -6.13
N SER A 59 -6.81 -15.01 -5.34
CA SER A 59 -7.95 -14.26 -5.86
C SER A 59 -7.52 -12.85 -6.29
N MET A 60 -8.20 -12.31 -7.32
CA MET A 60 -7.94 -10.94 -7.78
C MET A 60 -8.21 -9.91 -6.69
N GLU A 61 -9.15 -10.19 -5.78
CA GLU A 61 -9.39 -9.35 -4.60
C GLU A 61 -8.14 -9.29 -3.71
N ASN A 62 -7.43 -10.41 -3.52
CA ASN A 62 -6.19 -10.40 -2.74
C ASN A 62 -5.07 -9.65 -3.46
N VAL A 63 -4.89 -9.88 -4.77
CA VAL A 63 -3.91 -9.14 -5.57
C VAL A 63 -4.16 -7.63 -5.51
N ILE A 64 -5.42 -7.20 -5.62
CA ILE A 64 -5.82 -5.78 -5.48
C ILE A 64 -5.51 -5.25 -4.07
N SER A 65 -5.74 -6.08 -3.06
CA SER A 65 -5.44 -5.78 -1.66
C SER A 65 -3.94 -5.57 -1.43
N GLU A 66 -3.07 -6.44 -1.95
CA GLU A 66 -1.61 -6.28 -1.82
C GLU A 66 -1.08 -5.10 -2.63
N CYS A 67 -1.66 -4.82 -3.81
CA CYS A 67 -1.37 -3.58 -4.54
C CYS A 67 -1.66 -2.34 -3.67
N ALA A 68 -2.74 -2.37 -2.88
CA ALA A 68 -3.10 -1.26 -2.00
C ALA A 68 -2.09 -1.08 -0.87
N ASP A 69 -1.62 -2.17 -0.24
CA ASP A 69 -0.61 -2.11 0.81
C ASP A 69 0.74 -1.55 0.29
N VAL A 70 1.20 -1.99 -0.88
CA VAL A 70 2.37 -1.40 -1.56
C VAL A 70 2.20 0.12 -1.77
N SER A 71 1.05 0.54 -2.29
CA SER A 71 0.76 1.96 -2.53
C SER A 71 0.71 2.77 -1.22
N ILE A 72 0.18 2.20 -0.14
CA ILE A 72 0.09 2.85 1.17
C ILE A 72 1.49 3.09 1.73
N PHE A 73 2.36 2.07 1.76
CA PHE A 73 3.72 2.22 2.28
C PHE A 73 4.59 3.14 1.42
N ALA A 74 4.44 3.11 0.09
CA ALA A 74 5.08 4.08 -0.78
C ALA A 74 4.65 5.52 -0.45
N THR A 75 3.37 5.73 -0.14
CA THR A 75 2.82 7.03 0.29
C THR A 75 3.40 7.47 1.64
N MET A 76 3.52 6.55 2.60
CA MET A 76 4.15 6.84 3.91
C MET A 76 5.62 7.25 3.76
N LEU A 77 6.37 6.55 2.92
CA LEU A 77 7.79 6.87 2.64
C LEU A 77 7.92 8.25 1.95
N ALA A 78 7.05 8.54 0.99
CA ALA A 78 6.99 9.86 0.35
C ALA A 78 6.63 10.98 1.36
N HIS A 79 5.71 10.71 2.29
CA HIS A 79 5.38 11.65 3.37
C HIS A 79 6.60 11.90 4.26
N LYS A 80 7.30 10.84 4.70
CA LYS A 80 8.52 10.95 5.52
C LYS A 80 9.61 11.76 4.80
N ALA A 81 9.83 11.49 3.51
CA ALA A 81 10.76 12.25 2.66
C ALA A 81 10.42 13.74 2.57
N ARG A 82 9.13 14.07 2.59
CA ARG A 82 8.67 15.47 2.56
C ARG A 82 8.81 16.20 3.89
N THR A 83 8.73 15.49 5.02
CA THR A 83 8.66 16.09 6.37
C THR A 83 9.93 15.96 7.20
N SER A 84 10.92 15.21 6.72
CA SER A 84 12.25 15.07 7.34
C SER A 84 13.21 16.18 6.96
#